data_AF-A0A438J895-F1
#
_entry.id   AF-A0A438J895-F1
#
_cell.length_a   1.000
_cell.length_b   1.000
_cell.length_c   1.000
_cell.angle_alpha   90.00
_cell.angle_beta   90.00
_cell.angle_gamma   90.00
#
_symmetry.space_group_name_H-M   'P 1'
#
loop_
_entity.id
_entity.type
_entity.pdbx_description
1 polymer ?
#
loop_
_entity_poly.entity_id
_entity_poly.type
_entity_poly.pdbx_seq_one_letter_code
_entity_poly.pdbx_strand_id
1 'polypeptide(L)'
;MTGLNSMRFLSVFVLYAIAMTCVTASPPVKGAYWPSWDESFPPSAIDTSLFTHVYYAFASPNNVTFKFDISNSTGISLLDFTSTLHRKKPSLKALLSIGGGGGDQQLFARMASKASTRASFIKSTVEVARKYGFDGLDLDWEFPESPKEMEDWGLLLQEWRAEVKKEAKLKGRAPLLITAATYFSVDFFAYGDYRKYQVGSAGKNLDLINLMCYDYRGSWDTSATGAQAALSKLVMGLPLYGRTWKLKDPTQHGIGAPAVDVGPGTSWIGYDDTRSTTVKIGFARALGLRGYFFWAVNDDSKWKISRQGSFQWLLLSFLE
;
A
#
# COMPACT_ATOMS: atom_id res chain seq x y z
N MET A 1 -85.37 14.60 -21.29
CA MET A 1 -84.45 15.76 -21.41
C MET A 1 -84.11 16.14 -19.98
N THR A 2 -82.92 16.03 -19.41
CA THR A 2 -81.53 15.92 -19.86
C THR A 2 -80.76 15.26 -18.71
N GLY A 3 -80.09 14.14 -18.94
CA GLY A 3 -79.24 13.49 -17.94
C GLY A 3 -77.82 14.05 -18.02
N LEU A 4 -77.34 14.67 -16.94
CA LEU A 4 -75.97 15.15 -16.82
C LEU A 4 -75.14 14.08 -16.10
N ASN A 5 -74.32 13.35 -16.86
CA ASN A 5 -73.34 12.39 -16.33
C ASN A 5 -72.14 13.17 -15.77
N SER A 6 -71.99 13.23 -14.44
CA SER A 6 -70.77 13.75 -13.81
C SER A 6 -69.76 12.61 -13.61
N MET A 7 -68.86 12.43 -14.56
CA MET A 7 -67.72 11.52 -14.46
C MET A 7 -66.67 12.15 -13.54
N ARG A 8 -66.48 11.61 -12.32
CA ARG A 8 -65.40 12.00 -11.42
C ARG A 8 -64.11 11.30 -11.85
N PHE A 9 -63.16 12.02 -12.44
CA PHE A 9 -61.79 11.56 -12.59
C PHE A 9 -61.07 11.69 -11.25
N LEU A 10 -60.75 10.55 -10.61
CA LEU A 10 -59.86 10.51 -9.46
C LEU A 10 -58.43 10.33 -9.99
N SER A 11 -57.67 11.41 -10.11
CA SER A 11 -56.26 11.37 -10.49
C SER A 11 -55.43 10.92 -9.28
N VAL A 12 -55.04 9.64 -9.25
CA VAL A 12 -54.08 9.13 -8.26
C VAL A 12 -52.67 9.53 -8.69
N PHE A 13 -52.10 10.54 -8.03
CA PHE A 13 -50.67 10.86 -8.16
C PHE A 13 -49.86 9.86 -7.34
N VAL A 14 -49.25 8.87 -8.00
CA VAL A 14 -48.24 8.01 -7.39
C VAL A 14 -46.91 8.77 -7.40
N LEU A 15 -46.56 9.36 -6.27
CA LEU A 15 -45.22 9.93 -6.03
C LEU A 15 -44.22 8.77 -5.87
N TYR A 16 -43.48 8.45 -6.93
CA TYR A 16 -42.28 7.63 -6.84
C TYR A 16 -41.19 8.44 -6.14
N ALA A 17 -40.99 8.21 -4.84
CA ALA A 17 -39.79 8.68 -4.15
C ALA A 17 -38.60 7.83 -4.64
N ILE A 18 -37.84 8.37 -5.59
CA ILE A 18 -36.51 7.83 -5.92
C ILE A 18 -35.61 8.16 -4.74
N ALA A 19 -35.44 7.19 -3.84
CA ALA A 19 -34.35 7.24 -2.88
C ALA A 19 -33.04 7.15 -3.67
N MET A 20 -32.42 8.30 -3.96
CA MET A 20 -31.01 8.33 -4.30
C MET A 20 -30.25 7.83 -3.08
N THR A 21 -29.90 6.55 -3.07
CA THR A 21 -28.80 6.08 -2.23
C THR A 21 -27.55 6.80 -2.72
N CYS A 22 -27.19 7.88 -2.03
CA CYS A 22 -25.86 8.45 -2.14
C CYS A 22 -24.88 7.35 -1.72
N VAL A 23 -24.32 6.62 -2.69
CA VAL A 23 -23.16 5.78 -2.46
C VAL A 23 -22.02 6.76 -2.22
N THR A 24 -21.80 7.13 -0.96
CA THR A 24 -20.64 7.92 -0.59
C THR A 24 -19.41 7.09 -0.97
N ALA A 25 -18.70 7.49 -2.02
CA ALA A 25 -17.47 6.82 -2.41
C ALA A 25 -16.51 6.85 -1.21
N SER A 26 -15.92 5.70 -0.87
CA SER A 26 -14.98 5.60 0.25
C SER A 26 -13.84 6.62 0.08
N PRO A 27 -13.36 7.29 1.15
CA PRO A 27 -12.30 8.29 1.03
C PRO A 27 -11.04 7.72 0.37
N PRO A 28 -10.33 8.48 -0.47
CA PRO A 28 -9.14 8.01 -1.18
C PRO A 28 -8.01 7.61 -0.23
N VAL A 29 -7.17 6.68 -0.66
CA VAL A 29 -5.98 6.25 0.09
C VAL A 29 -4.85 7.24 -0.14
N LYS A 30 -4.49 7.96 0.91
CA LYS A 30 -3.24 8.70 1.06
C LYS A 30 -2.37 7.92 2.03
N GLY A 31 -1.50 7.07 1.50
CA GLY A 31 -0.67 6.14 2.25
C GLY A 31 0.76 6.66 2.52
N ALA A 32 1.40 6.16 3.58
CA ALA A 32 2.84 6.30 3.76
C ALA A 32 3.40 5.15 4.59
N TYR A 33 4.56 4.61 4.19
CA TYR A 33 5.33 3.69 5.02
C TYR A 33 6.17 4.46 6.03
N TRP A 34 6.12 4.03 7.28
CA TRP A 34 6.90 4.56 8.40
C TRP A 34 7.96 3.52 8.81
N PRO A 35 9.26 3.82 8.66
CA PRO A 35 10.34 2.88 8.96
C PRO A 35 10.60 2.81 10.46
N SER A 36 10.24 1.69 11.07
CA SER A 36 10.35 1.46 12.51
C SER A 36 11.77 1.38 13.04
N TRP A 37 12.76 1.32 12.16
CA TRP A 37 14.18 1.33 12.50
C TRP A 37 14.77 2.73 12.59
N ASP A 38 14.05 3.78 12.17
CA ASP A 38 14.52 5.16 12.28
C ASP A 38 14.13 5.76 13.64
N GLU A 39 15.04 5.63 14.61
CA GLU A 39 14.86 6.17 15.97
C GLU A 39 14.77 7.71 16.00
N SER A 40 15.28 8.39 14.97
CA SER A 40 15.25 9.86 14.89
C SER A 40 13.89 10.41 14.45
N PHE A 41 13.01 9.54 13.94
CA PHE A 41 11.72 9.90 13.39
C PHE A 41 10.57 9.16 14.10
N PRO A 42 10.22 9.53 15.35
CA PRO A 42 9.19 8.84 16.13
C PRO A 42 7.80 9.00 15.50
N PRO A 43 6.82 8.12 15.82
CA PRO A 43 5.46 8.23 15.27
C PRO A 43 4.80 9.60 15.51
N SER A 44 5.14 10.26 16.62
CA SER A 44 4.66 11.60 16.97
C SER A 44 5.13 12.71 16.01
N ALA A 45 6.19 12.47 15.22
CA ALA A 45 6.69 13.40 14.22
C ALA A 45 5.81 13.41 12.95
N ILE A 46 5.00 12.38 12.71
CA ILE A 46 4.18 12.25 11.50
C ILE A 46 3.10 13.34 11.44
N ASP A 47 3.06 14.12 10.36
CA ASP A 47 1.92 15.01 10.07
C ASP A 47 0.72 14.18 9.61
N THR A 48 -0.03 13.66 10.59
CA THR A 48 -1.22 12.82 10.39
C THR A 48 -2.33 13.50 9.58
N SER A 49 -2.27 14.82 9.33
CA SER A 49 -3.24 15.49 8.46
C SER A 49 -3.10 15.15 6.97
N LEU A 50 -1.94 14.63 6.58
CA LEU A 50 -1.61 14.38 5.17
C LEU A 50 -1.99 12.96 4.71
N PHE A 51 -2.28 12.06 5.65
CA PHE A 51 -2.46 10.65 5.39
C PHE A 51 -3.80 10.13 5.88
N THR A 52 -4.19 9.00 5.32
CA THR A 52 -5.36 8.21 5.70
C THR A 52 -4.95 6.82 6.19
N HIS A 53 -3.83 6.30 5.68
CA HIS A 53 -3.26 4.99 5.99
C HIS A 53 -1.77 5.19 6.26
N VAL A 54 -1.26 4.58 7.32
CA VAL A 54 0.18 4.56 7.61
C VAL A 54 0.58 3.12 7.95
N TYR A 55 1.68 2.70 7.34
CA TYR A 55 2.16 1.33 7.33
C TYR A 55 3.41 1.24 8.20
N TYR A 56 3.35 0.47 9.30
CA TYR A 56 4.51 0.19 10.14
C TYR A 56 5.43 -0.78 9.40
N ALA A 57 6.63 -0.36 9.00
CA ALA A 57 7.62 -1.17 8.31
C ALA A 57 8.82 -1.44 9.24
N PHE A 58 9.16 -2.66 9.63
CA PHE A 58 8.48 -3.92 9.36
C PHE A 58 8.44 -4.78 10.63
N ALA A 59 7.48 -5.69 10.66
CA ALA A 59 7.50 -6.83 11.55
C ALA A 59 7.97 -8.09 10.78
N SER A 60 8.65 -8.99 11.49
CA SER A 60 9.06 -10.28 10.95
C SER A 60 8.65 -11.41 11.89
N PRO A 61 8.08 -12.52 11.39
CA PRO A 61 7.77 -13.67 12.21
C PRO A 61 9.03 -14.49 12.55
N ASN A 62 8.92 -15.37 13.53
CA ASN A 62 9.92 -16.38 13.87
C ASN A 62 10.12 -17.36 12.71
N ASN A 63 11.37 -17.68 12.40
CA ASN A 63 11.73 -18.52 11.25
C ASN A 63 11.38 -20.01 11.39
N VAL A 64 11.02 -20.45 12.60
CA VAL A 64 10.66 -21.86 12.89
C VAL A 64 9.17 -22.01 13.10
N THR A 65 8.58 -21.15 13.95
CA THR A 65 7.16 -21.27 14.31
C THR A 65 6.24 -20.52 13.34
N PHE A 66 6.80 -19.59 12.55
CA PHE A 66 6.10 -18.63 11.70
C PHE A 66 5.13 -17.72 12.45
N LYS A 67 5.27 -17.61 13.78
CA LYS A 67 4.50 -16.71 14.64
C LYS A 67 5.33 -15.48 15.01
N PHE A 68 4.67 -14.41 15.44
CA PHE A 68 5.34 -13.23 15.96
C PHE A 68 5.69 -13.40 17.43
N ASP A 69 6.99 -13.34 17.73
CA ASP A 69 7.51 -13.28 19.09
C ASP A 69 7.75 -11.80 19.45
N ILE A 70 6.71 -11.10 19.90
CA ILE A 70 6.79 -9.68 20.21
C ILE A 70 7.37 -9.48 21.62
N SER A 71 8.58 -8.91 21.67
CA SER A 71 9.22 -8.50 22.93
C SER A 71 8.44 -7.36 23.61
N ASN A 72 8.70 -7.12 24.89
CA ASN A 72 8.03 -6.01 25.59
C ASN A 72 8.37 -4.64 24.98
N SER A 73 9.62 -4.41 24.59
CA SER A 73 10.05 -3.15 23.96
C SER A 73 9.39 -2.96 22.60
N THR A 74 9.38 -3.98 21.75
CA THR A 74 8.66 -3.94 20.46
C THR A 74 7.17 -3.71 20.68
N GLY A 75 6.56 -4.36 21.67
CA GLY A 75 5.16 -4.14 22.02
C GLY A 75 4.84 -2.70 22.40
N ILE A 76 5.74 -2.02 23.12
CA ILE A 76 5.61 -0.59 23.45
C ILE A 76 5.66 0.25 22.17
N SER A 77 6.62 0.01 21.27
CA SER A 77 6.73 0.75 20.01
C SER A 77 5.49 0.56 19.12
N LEU A 78 4.92 -0.65 19.07
CA LEU A 78 3.70 -0.92 18.31
C LEU A 78 2.50 -0.16 18.88
N LEU A 79 2.36 -0.09 20.21
CA LEU A 79 1.29 0.69 20.87
C LEU A 79 1.48 2.19 20.68
N ASP A 80 2.71 2.70 20.76
CA ASP A 80 3.00 4.12 20.54
C ASP A 80 2.62 4.53 19.11
N PHE A 81 2.96 3.70 18.13
CA PHE A 81 2.59 3.90 16.74
C PHE A 81 1.07 3.96 16.54
N THR A 82 0.33 2.93 16.95
CA THR A 82 -1.12 2.86 16.72
C THR A 82 -1.88 3.91 17.52
N SER A 83 -1.53 4.10 18.80
CA SER A 83 -2.17 5.13 19.63
C SER A 83 -1.95 6.52 19.05
N THR A 84 -0.76 6.81 18.52
CA THR A 84 -0.46 8.08 17.85
C THR A 84 -1.36 8.36 16.66
N LEU A 85 -1.51 7.39 15.76
CA LEU A 85 -2.33 7.53 14.57
C LEU A 85 -3.83 7.61 14.89
N HIS A 86 -4.24 7.04 16.02
CA HIS A 86 -5.64 7.01 16.47
C HIS A 86 -6.07 8.21 17.32
N ARG A 87 -5.13 9.07 17.75
CA ARG A 87 -5.44 10.30 18.52
C ARG A 87 -6.34 11.27 17.75
N LYS A 88 -6.14 11.39 16.43
CA LYS A 88 -6.95 12.28 15.57
C LYS A 88 -8.29 11.65 15.20
N LYS A 89 -9.33 12.48 14.99
CA LYS A 89 -10.63 12.05 14.45
C LYS A 89 -10.95 12.75 13.11
N PRO A 90 -11.42 12.01 12.07
CA PRO A 90 -11.43 10.55 11.99
C PRO A 90 -10.00 9.99 12.10
N SER A 91 -9.86 8.81 12.72
CA SER A 91 -8.55 8.19 12.94
C SER A 91 -7.97 7.67 11.63
N LEU A 92 -6.64 7.75 11.53
CA LEU A 92 -5.91 7.11 10.43
C LEU A 92 -5.99 5.59 10.61
N LYS A 93 -5.83 4.88 9.50
CA LYS A 93 -5.69 3.43 9.49
C LYS A 93 -4.24 3.04 9.70
N ALA A 94 -3.96 2.33 10.78
CA ALA A 94 -2.64 1.78 11.07
C ALA A 94 -2.55 0.35 10.54
N LEU A 95 -1.59 0.05 9.67
CA LEU A 95 -1.36 -1.29 9.14
C LEU A 95 0.01 -1.82 9.58
N LEU A 96 0.06 -3.08 10.00
CA LEU A 96 1.30 -3.78 10.33
C LEU A 96 1.86 -4.41 9.06
N SER A 97 3.00 -3.92 8.57
CA SER A 97 3.64 -4.43 7.36
C SER A 97 4.65 -5.51 7.69
N ILE A 98 4.64 -6.59 6.91
CA ILE A 98 5.35 -7.83 7.22
C ILE A 98 6.22 -8.22 6.03
N GLY A 99 7.54 -8.23 6.24
CA GLY A 99 8.52 -8.52 5.19
C GLY A 99 9.42 -7.33 4.89
N GLY A 100 9.37 -6.85 3.65
CA GLY A 100 10.23 -5.83 3.06
C GLY A 100 11.40 -6.41 2.25
N GLY A 101 12.01 -5.59 1.38
CA GLY A 101 13.14 -5.99 0.54
C GLY A 101 14.38 -6.51 1.29
N GLY A 102 14.51 -6.21 2.58
CA GLY A 102 15.56 -6.78 3.46
C GLY A 102 15.15 -8.06 4.20
N GLY A 103 13.94 -8.58 3.97
CA GLY A 103 13.38 -9.74 4.67
C GLY A 103 13.94 -11.09 4.19
N ASP A 104 13.83 -12.12 5.04
CA ASP A 104 14.23 -13.51 4.72
C ASP A 104 13.22 -14.15 3.73
N GLN A 105 13.56 -14.13 2.44
CA GLN A 105 12.71 -14.70 1.37
C GLN A 105 12.43 -16.19 1.58
N GLN A 106 13.41 -16.92 2.09
CA GLN A 106 13.31 -18.35 2.33
C GLN A 106 12.40 -18.67 3.51
N LEU A 107 12.31 -17.77 4.51
CA LEU A 107 11.29 -17.84 5.55
C LEU A 107 9.91 -17.80 4.94
N PHE A 108 9.61 -16.82 4.09
CA PHE A 108 8.28 -16.65 3.51
C PHE A 108 7.89 -17.82 2.61
N ALA A 109 8.83 -18.33 1.80
CA ALA A 109 8.63 -19.53 1.01
C ALA A 109 8.25 -20.74 1.89
N ARG A 110 9.00 -21.00 2.97
CA ARG A 110 8.69 -22.09 3.92
C ARG A 110 7.34 -21.88 4.59
N MET A 111 7.05 -20.66 5.05
CA MET A 111 5.80 -20.31 5.71
C MET A 111 4.60 -20.54 4.79
N ALA A 112 4.68 -20.10 3.53
CA ALA A 112 3.60 -20.19 2.56
C ALA A 112 3.37 -21.63 2.05
N SER A 113 4.40 -22.49 2.09
CA SER A 113 4.40 -23.81 1.43
C SER A 113 3.35 -24.83 1.93
N LYS A 114 2.88 -24.73 3.18
CA LYS A 114 1.96 -25.69 3.80
C LYS A 114 0.79 -25.00 4.46
N ALA A 115 -0.40 -25.61 4.41
CA ALA A 115 -1.59 -25.09 5.06
C ALA A 115 -1.40 -24.90 6.59
N SER A 116 -0.67 -25.80 7.26
CA SER A 116 -0.42 -25.69 8.70
C SER A 116 0.51 -24.53 9.08
N THR A 117 1.53 -24.23 8.26
CA THR A 117 2.45 -23.12 8.48
C THR A 117 1.79 -21.79 8.16
N ARG A 118 1.02 -21.72 7.07
CA ARG A 118 0.15 -20.56 6.75
C ARG A 118 -0.83 -20.27 7.87
N ALA A 119 -1.55 -21.28 8.36
CA ALA A 119 -2.49 -21.11 9.46
C ALA A 119 -1.82 -20.60 10.75
N SER A 120 -0.59 -21.03 11.03
CA SER A 120 0.18 -20.56 12.20
C SER A 120 0.54 -19.09 12.07
N PHE A 121 1.04 -18.69 10.90
CA PHE A 121 1.33 -17.30 10.56
C PHE A 121 0.09 -16.41 10.61
N ILE A 122 -0.98 -16.79 9.89
CA ILE A 122 -2.24 -16.03 9.79
C ILE A 122 -2.86 -15.79 11.17
N LYS A 123 -2.93 -16.81 12.03
CA LYS A 123 -3.49 -16.63 13.37
C LYS A 123 -2.67 -15.64 14.18
N SER A 124 -1.34 -15.76 14.10
CA SER A 124 -0.44 -14.88 14.83
C SER A 124 -0.49 -13.44 14.35
N THR A 125 -0.60 -13.18 13.04
CA THR A 125 -0.74 -11.81 12.50
C THR A 125 -2.03 -11.16 13.02
N VAL A 126 -3.15 -11.90 13.02
CA VAL A 126 -4.43 -11.42 13.52
C VAL A 126 -4.37 -11.14 15.02
N GLU A 127 -3.76 -12.04 15.82
CA GLU A 127 -3.57 -11.85 17.26
C GLU A 127 -2.76 -10.59 17.56
N VAL A 128 -1.60 -10.40 16.90
CA VAL A 128 -0.73 -9.23 17.08
C VAL A 128 -1.43 -7.95 16.65
N ALA A 129 -2.02 -7.91 15.45
CA ALA A 129 -2.71 -6.72 14.97
C ALA A 129 -3.78 -6.26 15.95
N ARG A 130 -4.58 -7.20 16.47
CA ARG A 130 -5.64 -6.89 17.43
C ARG A 130 -5.12 -6.50 18.80
N LYS A 131 -4.06 -7.16 19.28
CA LYS A 131 -3.43 -6.85 20.58
C LYS A 131 -2.84 -5.44 20.61
N TYR A 132 -2.26 -5.00 19.50
CA TYR A 132 -1.54 -3.73 19.42
C TYR A 132 -2.32 -2.62 18.70
N GLY A 133 -3.61 -2.83 18.41
CA GLY A 133 -4.49 -1.77 17.91
C GLY A 133 -4.33 -1.45 16.43
N PHE A 134 -3.84 -2.36 15.60
CA PHE A 134 -3.81 -2.17 14.15
C PHE A 134 -5.19 -2.36 13.52
N ASP A 135 -5.46 -1.57 12.47
CA ASP A 135 -6.64 -1.66 11.62
C ASP A 135 -6.47 -2.68 10.48
N GLY A 136 -5.24 -3.08 10.19
CA GLY A 136 -4.94 -3.95 9.07
C GLY A 136 -3.56 -4.58 9.09
N LEU A 137 -3.35 -5.44 8.10
CA LEU A 137 -2.16 -6.23 7.87
C LEU A 137 -1.71 -6.01 6.43
N ASP A 138 -0.41 -5.81 6.23
CA ASP A 138 0.19 -5.60 4.91
C ASP A 138 1.29 -6.64 4.67
N LEU A 139 1.19 -7.39 3.57
CA LEU A 139 2.20 -8.37 3.19
C LEU A 139 3.16 -7.77 2.18
N ASP A 140 4.45 -7.76 2.53
CA ASP A 140 5.52 -7.24 1.67
C ASP A 140 6.58 -8.32 1.43
N TRP A 141 6.18 -9.38 0.71
CA TRP A 141 7.10 -10.46 0.32
C TRP A 141 7.74 -10.10 -1.03
N GLU A 142 9.03 -9.71 -0.99
CA GLU A 142 9.79 -9.18 -2.13
C GLU A 142 10.94 -10.11 -2.61
N PHE A 143 10.70 -11.10 -3.46
CA PHE A 143 9.43 -11.56 -4.03
C PHE A 143 9.39 -13.08 -3.98
N PRO A 144 8.19 -13.72 -4.03
CA PRO A 144 8.09 -15.14 -4.33
C PRO A 144 8.97 -15.51 -5.53
N GLU A 145 9.86 -16.50 -5.39
CA GLU A 145 10.95 -16.73 -6.35
C GLU A 145 10.54 -17.65 -7.50
N SER A 146 9.54 -18.50 -7.27
CA SER A 146 9.13 -19.54 -8.22
C SER A 146 7.62 -19.50 -8.53
N PRO A 147 7.17 -20.12 -9.64
CA PRO A 147 5.74 -20.31 -9.92
C PRO A 147 4.99 -20.98 -8.76
N LYS A 148 5.65 -21.93 -8.07
CA LYS A 148 5.08 -22.60 -6.90
C LYS A 148 4.88 -21.65 -5.72
N GLU A 149 5.87 -20.80 -5.43
CA GLU A 149 5.74 -19.80 -4.36
C GLU A 149 4.69 -18.74 -4.71
N MET A 150 4.54 -18.39 -5.99
CA MET A 150 3.46 -17.52 -6.44
C MET A 150 2.08 -18.15 -6.20
N GLU A 151 1.91 -19.44 -6.50
CA GLU A 151 0.68 -20.18 -6.14
C GLU A 151 0.44 -20.19 -4.63
N ASP A 152 1.48 -20.45 -3.83
CA ASP A 152 1.40 -20.45 -2.37
C ASP A 152 1.05 -19.07 -1.80
N TRP A 153 1.57 -18.00 -2.39
CA TRP A 153 1.17 -16.62 -2.08
C TRP A 153 -0.33 -16.42 -2.31
N GLY A 154 -0.87 -16.93 -3.42
CA GLY A 154 -2.30 -16.91 -3.70
C GLY A 154 -3.13 -17.66 -2.65
N LEU A 155 -2.68 -18.84 -2.22
CA LEU A 155 -3.32 -19.63 -1.17
C LEU A 155 -3.27 -18.93 0.19
N LEU A 156 -2.13 -18.32 0.53
CA LEU A 156 -1.96 -17.54 1.75
C LEU A 156 -2.98 -16.41 1.84
N LEU A 157 -3.15 -15.61 0.78
CA LEU A 157 -4.13 -14.52 0.79
C LEU A 157 -5.56 -15.01 0.99
N GLN A 158 -5.92 -16.13 0.36
CA GLN A 158 -7.24 -16.73 0.49
C GLN A 158 -7.53 -17.16 1.93
N GLU A 159 -6.61 -17.89 2.54
CA GLU A 159 -6.74 -18.37 3.91
C GLU A 159 -6.71 -17.21 4.91
N TRP A 160 -5.88 -16.20 4.66
CA TRP A 160 -5.77 -15.02 5.51
C TRP A 160 -7.08 -14.23 5.54
N ARG A 161 -7.67 -13.98 4.37
CA ARG A 161 -8.99 -13.33 4.28
C ARG A 161 -10.07 -14.12 4.98
N ALA A 162 -10.06 -15.45 4.85
CA ALA A 162 -11.03 -16.32 5.51
C ALA A 162 -10.92 -16.22 7.03
N GLU A 163 -9.72 -16.28 7.61
CA GLU A 163 -9.53 -16.16 9.05
C GLU A 163 -9.90 -14.76 9.57
N VAL A 164 -9.52 -13.68 8.87
CA VAL A 164 -9.92 -12.31 9.25
C VAL A 164 -11.45 -12.14 9.25
N LYS A 165 -12.16 -12.65 8.25
CA LYS A 165 -13.63 -12.60 8.19
C LYS A 165 -14.26 -13.42 9.32
N LYS A 166 -13.72 -14.62 9.59
CA LYS A 166 -14.16 -15.50 10.66
C LYS A 166 -13.97 -14.84 12.04
N GLU A 167 -12.79 -14.30 12.30
CA GLU A 167 -12.45 -13.60 13.53
C GLU A 167 -13.40 -12.42 13.77
N ALA A 168 -13.57 -11.57 12.77
CA ALA A 168 -14.46 -10.40 12.80
C ALA A 168 -15.90 -10.79 13.16
N LYS A 169 -16.43 -11.84 12.51
CA LYS A 169 -17.77 -12.38 12.78
C LYS A 169 -17.89 -12.92 14.20
N LEU A 170 -16.92 -13.71 14.66
CA LEU A 170 -16.94 -14.30 16.01
C LEU A 170 -16.86 -13.25 17.12
N LYS A 171 -16.15 -12.14 16.88
CA LYS A 171 -15.95 -11.07 17.86
C LYS A 171 -16.90 -9.89 17.69
N GLY A 172 -17.79 -9.90 16.69
CA GLY A 172 -18.74 -8.81 16.43
C GLY A 172 -18.08 -7.47 16.11
N ARG A 173 -16.94 -7.47 15.42
CA ARG A 173 -16.15 -6.27 15.10
C ARG A 173 -15.81 -6.17 13.62
N ALA A 174 -15.40 -4.99 13.16
CA ALA A 174 -14.98 -4.79 11.78
C ALA A 174 -13.78 -5.69 11.43
N PRO A 175 -13.74 -6.31 10.24
CA PRO A 175 -12.59 -7.08 9.79
C PRO A 175 -11.35 -6.20 9.65
N LEU A 176 -10.18 -6.78 9.91
CA LEU A 176 -8.91 -6.15 9.58
C LEU A 176 -8.82 -5.95 8.06
N LEU A 177 -8.17 -4.86 7.65
CA LEU A 177 -7.73 -4.71 6.27
C LEU A 177 -6.64 -5.73 5.97
N ILE A 178 -6.63 -6.27 4.74
CA ILE A 178 -5.52 -7.06 4.21
C ILE A 178 -5.03 -6.37 2.96
N THR A 179 -3.78 -5.95 2.96
CA THR A 179 -3.10 -5.32 1.82
C THR A 179 -1.83 -6.07 1.49
N ALA A 180 -1.26 -5.79 0.31
CA ALA A 180 0.06 -6.28 -0.02
C ALA A 180 0.81 -5.24 -0.84
N ALA A 181 2.11 -5.10 -0.57
CA ALA A 181 3.05 -4.48 -1.46
C ALA A 181 3.49 -5.49 -2.52
N THR A 182 3.42 -5.10 -3.79
CA THR A 182 3.76 -5.98 -4.91
C THR A 182 4.64 -5.26 -5.92
N TYR A 183 5.38 -6.04 -6.69
CA TYR A 183 6.07 -5.53 -7.87
C TYR A 183 5.08 -4.83 -8.81
N PHE A 184 5.53 -3.80 -9.52
CA PHE A 184 4.68 -2.96 -10.37
C PHE A 184 4.05 -3.72 -11.55
N SER A 185 4.64 -4.85 -11.95
CA SER A 185 4.13 -5.72 -13.01
C SER A 185 3.60 -7.03 -12.44
N VAL A 186 2.49 -7.50 -13.00
CA VAL A 186 1.89 -8.80 -12.65
C VAL A 186 2.77 -9.96 -13.10
N ASP A 187 3.38 -9.80 -14.28
CA ASP A 187 4.15 -10.82 -15.01
C ASP A 187 5.52 -10.22 -15.30
N PHE A 188 6.57 -10.81 -14.73
CA PHE A 188 7.90 -10.21 -14.72
C PHE A 188 9.02 -11.22 -14.50
N PHE A 189 10.24 -10.79 -14.81
CA PHE A 189 11.47 -11.46 -14.41
C PHE A 189 12.14 -10.64 -13.31
N ALA A 190 12.63 -11.31 -12.28
CA ALA A 190 13.54 -10.73 -11.31
C ALA A 190 14.69 -11.71 -11.05
N TYR A 191 15.93 -11.25 -10.98
CA TYR A 191 17.10 -12.11 -10.75
C TYR A 191 17.25 -13.30 -11.73
N GLY A 192 16.61 -13.24 -12.90
CA GLY A 192 16.61 -14.32 -13.90
C GLY A 192 15.40 -15.26 -13.86
N ASP A 193 14.60 -15.24 -12.79
CA ASP A 193 13.46 -16.16 -12.64
C ASP A 193 12.12 -15.51 -13.04
N TYR A 194 11.28 -16.32 -13.68
CA TYR A 194 9.94 -15.93 -14.09
C TYR A 194 8.97 -15.93 -12.91
N ARG A 195 8.20 -14.84 -12.80
CA ARG A 195 7.26 -14.58 -11.71
C ARG A 195 5.94 -14.09 -12.25
N LYS A 196 4.84 -14.64 -11.72
CA LYS A 196 3.48 -14.20 -12.07
C LYS A 196 2.56 -14.20 -10.84
N TYR A 197 2.08 -13.02 -10.46
CA TYR A 197 1.15 -12.90 -9.33
C TYR A 197 -0.20 -13.57 -9.60
N GLN A 198 -0.77 -14.16 -8.56
CA GLN A 198 -2.10 -14.78 -8.58
C GLN A 198 -3.21 -13.73 -8.51
N VAL A 199 -3.39 -12.95 -9.59
CA VAL A 199 -4.31 -11.79 -9.65
C VAL A 199 -5.74 -12.14 -9.23
N GLY A 200 -6.22 -13.34 -9.61
CA GLY A 200 -7.56 -13.80 -9.23
C GLY A 200 -7.73 -14.01 -7.72
N SER A 201 -6.68 -14.44 -7.01
CA SER A 201 -6.69 -14.51 -5.55
C SER A 201 -6.54 -13.11 -4.94
N ALA A 202 -5.57 -12.32 -5.42
CA ALA A 202 -5.32 -10.97 -4.94
C ALA A 202 -6.59 -10.10 -4.97
N GLY A 203 -7.28 -10.05 -6.12
CA GLY A 203 -8.48 -9.23 -6.29
C GLY A 203 -9.69 -9.67 -5.45
N LYS A 204 -9.74 -10.93 -4.99
CA LYS A 204 -10.81 -11.42 -4.11
C LYS A 204 -10.50 -11.22 -2.62
N ASN A 205 -9.21 -11.16 -2.28
CA ASN A 205 -8.75 -11.31 -0.91
C ASN A 205 -8.06 -10.08 -0.33
N LEU A 206 -7.57 -9.15 -1.16
CA LEU A 206 -6.96 -7.89 -0.70
C LEU A 206 -7.96 -6.73 -0.77
N ASP A 207 -7.91 -5.84 0.23
CA ASP A 207 -8.64 -4.58 0.21
C ASP A 207 -7.93 -3.55 -0.66
N LEU A 208 -6.59 -3.55 -0.63
CA LEU A 208 -5.72 -2.67 -1.42
C LEU A 208 -4.47 -3.43 -1.87
N ILE A 209 -3.94 -3.05 -3.02
CA ILE A 209 -2.64 -3.50 -3.52
C ILE A 209 -1.77 -2.26 -3.68
N ASN A 210 -0.67 -2.23 -2.94
CA ASN A 210 0.34 -1.19 -2.96
C ASN A 210 1.36 -1.55 -4.06
N LEU A 211 1.26 -0.92 -5.23
CA LEU A 211 2.29 -1.13 -6.24
C LEU A 211 3.54 -0.34 -5.92
N MET A 212 4.66 -1.06 -5.82
CA MET A 212 5.98 -0.45 -5.74
C MET A 212 6.39 0.08 -7.12
N CYS A 213 5.85 1.23 -7.50
CA CYS A 213 6.15 1.91 -8.77
C CYS A 213 7.48 2.69 -8.72
N TYR A 214 8.48 2.11 -8.05
CA TYR A 214 9.84 2.61 -7.89
C TYR A 214 10.85 1.47 -8.09
N ASP A 215 12.14 1.76 -7.97
CA ASP A 215 13.24 0.81 -8.19
C ASP A 215 13.25 0.12 -9.56
N TYR A 216 12.91 0.86 -10.61
CA TYR A 216 13.04 0.36 -11.99
C TYR A 216 14.49 0.36 -12.51
N ARG A 217 15.30 1.21 -11.88
CA ARG A 217 16.73 1.39 -12.12
C ARG A 217 17.38 1.73 -10.78
N GLY A 218 18.52 1.11 -10.50
CA GLY A 218 19.32 1.39 -9.32
C GLY A 218 20.74 0.83 -9.43
N SER A 219 21.44 0.79 -8.31
CA SER A 219 22.86 0.43 -8.22
C SER A 219 23.19 -1.01 -8.61
N TRP A 220 22.20 -1.90 -8.70
CA TRP A 220 22.37 -3.30 -9.13
C TRP A 220 22.60 -3.44 -10.64
N ASP A 221 22.34 -2.40 -11.44
CA ASP A 221 22.76 -2.30 -12.84
C ASP A 221 23.45 -0.94 -13.05
N THR A 222 24.78 -0.99 -13.11
CA THR A 222 25.63 0.20 -13.27
C THR A 222 25.92 0.52 -14.74
N SER A 223 25.37 -0.23 -15.70
CA SER A 223 25.71 -0.06 -17.12
C SER A 223 25.17 1.25 -17.71
N ALA A 224 24.00 1.71 -17.24
CA ALA A 224 23.36 2.93 -17.68
C ALA A 224 22.52 3.57 -16.58
N THR A 225 22.39 4.90 -16.63
CA THR A 225 21.45 5.63 -15.76
C THR A 225 19.99 5.38 -16.16
N GLY A 226 19.05 5.63 -15.25
CA GLY A 226 17.65 5.73 -15.64
C GLY A 226 16.69 6.19 -14.56
N ALA A 227 15.45 6.43 -14.97
CA ALA A 227 14.38 6.82 -14.06
C ALA A 227 13.99 5.64 -13.17
N GLN A 228 13.91 5.88 -11.87
CA GLN A 228 13.61 4.85 -10.88
C GLN A 228 12.11 4.56 -10.73
N ALA A 229 11.19 5.38 -11.25
CA ALA A 229 9.74 5.26 -11.01
C ALA A 229 8.88 5.62 -12.23
N ALA A 230 7.72 4.96 -12.43
CA ALA A 230 6.74 5.31 -13.48
C ALA A 230 5.28 5.16 -13.04
N LEU A 231 4.36 5.21 -14.02
CA LEU A 231 2.94 5.58 -13.89
C LEU A 231 2.02 4.39 -14.27
N SER A 232 1.19 3.87 -13.35
CA SER A 232 0.20 2.80 -13.64
C SER A 232 -0.97 2.68 -12.62
N LYS A 233 -1.91 1.74 -12.88
CA LYS A 233 -3.24 1.60 -12.24
C LYS A 233 -3.32 0.76 -10.96
N LEU A 234 -2.89 1.26 -9.78
CA LEU A 234 -3.04 0.67 -8.43
C LEU A 234 -2.88 1.75 -7.34
N VAL A 235 -2.77 1.43 -6.03
CA VAL A 235 -2.26 2.44 -5.08
C VAL A 235 -0.81 2.68 -5.46
N MET A 236 -0.56 3.80 -6.13
CA MET A 236 0.73 4.09 -6.74
C MET A 236 1.75 4.43 -5.67
N GLY A 237 2.79 3.61 -5.55
CA GLY A 237 3.96 3.89 -4.74
C GLY A 237 4.82 4.97 -5.36
N LEU A 238 5.14 6.00 -4.56
CA LEU A 238 6.02 7.09 -4.94
C LEU A 238 7.24 7.07 -4.01
N PRO A 239 8.47 7.03 -4.55
CA PRO A 239 9.67 7.08 -3.74
C PRO A 239 9.89 8.51 -3.23
N LEU A 240 10.20 8.65 -1.94
CA LEU A 240 10.68 9.89 -1.34
C LEU A 240 12.22 9.96 -1.29
N TYR A 241 12.88 8.98 -1.91
CA TYR A 241 14.32 8.88 -2.06
C TYR A 241 14.73 8.91 -3.55
N GLY A 242 16.04 8.95 -3.81
CA GLY A 242 16.63 8.88 -5.14
C GLY A 242 17.67 7.76 -5.28
N ARG A 243 17.98 7.38 -6.52
CA ARG A 243 19.05 6.45 -6.87
C ARG A 243 20.14 7.19 -7.66
N THR A 244 21.40 6.78 -7.46
CA THR A 244 22.57 7.53 -7.95
C THR A 244 23.55 6.67 -8.75
N TRP A 245 24.18 7.29 -9.76
CA TRP A 245 25.15 6.64 -10.64
C TRP A 245 26.39 7.51 -10.86
N LYS A 246 27.55 6.85 -11.01
CA LYS A 246 28.80 7.46 -11.44
C LYS A 246 28.88 7.35 -12.96
N LEU A 247 28.77 8.49 -13.63
CA LEU A 247 28.81 8.56 -15.09
C LEU A 247 30.18 8.17 -15.63
N LYS A 248 30.19 7.48 -16.77
CA LYS A 248 31.42 7.19 -17.53
C LYS A 248 32.03 8.48 -18.09
N ASP A 249 31.17 9.37 -18.58
CA ASP A 249 31.51 10.69 -19.10
C ASP A 249 30.55 11.72 -18.46
N PRO A 250 31.04 12.62 -17.59
CA PRO A 250 30.20 13.62 -16.92
C PRO A 250 29.48 14.59 -17.87
N THR A 251 29.95 14.73 -19.11
CA THR A 251 29.29 15.57 -20.13
C THR A 251 28.03 14.90 -20.70
N GLN A 252 27.88 13.58 -20.52
CA GLN A 252 26.69 12.81 -20.87
C GLN A 252 25.85 12.52 -19.61
N HIS A 253 24.89 13.39 -19.32
CA HIS A 253 24.12 13.36 -18.07
C HIS A 253 22.60 13.20 -18.30
N GLY A 254 22.19 12.71 -19.48
CA GLY A 254 20.80 12.36 -19.78
C GLY A 254 20.40 10.98 -19.26
N ILE A 255 19.10 10.67 -19.30
CA ILE A 255 18.61 9.30 -19.05
C ILE A 255 19.23 8.34 -20.07
N GLY A 256 19.74 7.20 -19.60
CA GLY A 256 20.42 6.22 -20.44
C GLY A 256 21.90 6.52 -20.71
N ALA A 257 22.45 7.59 -20.12
CA ALA A 257 23.88 7.85 -20.19
C ALA A 257 24.70 6.69 -19.61
N PRO A 258 25.84 6.31 -20.23
CA PRO A 258 26.68 5.25 -19.73
C PRO A 258 27.19 5.55 -18.32
N ALA A 259 27.03 4.59 -17.41
CA ALA A 259 27.56 4.65 -16.06
C ALA A 259 28.61 3.56 -15.85
N VAL A 260 29.43 3.70 -14.82
CA VAL A 260 30.51 2.75 -14.50
C VAL A 260 30.45 2.24 -13.06
N ASP A 261 29.70 2.91 -12.19
CA ASP A 261 29.62 2.58 -10.77
C ASP A 261 28.41 3.23 -10.11
N VAL A 262 28.18 2.93 -8.84
CA VAL A 262 27.26 3.67 -7.95
C VAL A 262 27.79 5.09 -7.72
N GLY A 263 26.92 6.08 -7.89
CA GLY A 263 27.33 7.48 -7.81
C GLY A 263 27.30 8.04 -6.38
N PRO A 264 28.21 8.95 -6.01
CA PRO A 264 27.94 9.84 -4.88
C PRO A 264 26.70 10.69 -5.19
N GLY A 265 25.99 11.17 -4.16
CA GLY A 265 24.80 12.02 -4.27
C GLY A 265 24.99 13.38 -4.95
N THR A 266 26.05 13.55 -5.73
CA THR A 266 26.43 14.78 -6.45
C THR A 266 26.67 14.56 -7.94
N SER A 267 26.69 13.30 -8.43
CA SER A 267 27.00 13.01 -9.84
C SER A 267 25.77 12.99 -10.75
N TRP A 268 24.87 12.03 -10.53
CA TRP A 268 23.58 11.96 -11.21
C TRP A 268 22.57 11.30 -10.27
N ILE A 269 21.37 11.87 -10.17
CA ILE A 269 20.33 11.41 -9.25
C ILE A 269 19.00 11.36 -9.99
N GLY A 270 18.37 10.19 -10.01
CA GLY A 270 16.95 10.07 -10.35
C GLY A 270 16.13 10.21 -9.09
N TYR A 271 15.18 11.15 -9.05
CA TYR A 271 14.29 11.40 -7.91
C TYR A 271 12.93 11.95 -8.35
N ASP A 272 11.96 11.95 -7.43
CA ASP A 272 10.67 12.60 -7.60
C ASP A 272 10.62 13.92 -6.83
N ASP A 273 10.08 14.97 -7.45
CA ASP A 273 9.91 16.30 -6.87
C ASP A 273 8.42 16.69 -6.80
N THR A 274 8.13 17.94 -6.42
CA THR A 274 6.74 18.41 -6.35
C THR A 274 6.04 18.38 -7.71
N ARG A 275 6.76 18.61 -8.81
CA ARG A 275 6.18 18.61 -10.17
C ARG A 275 5.85 17.19 -10.59
N SER A 276 6.79 16.25 -10.49
CA SER A 276 6.55 14.86 -10.86
C SER A 276 5.48 14.23 -9.98
N THR A 277 5.50 14.50 -8.66
CA THR A 277 4.44 14.08 -7.72
C THR A 277 3.06 14.56 -8.15
N THR A 278 2.94 15.83 -8.55
CA THR A 278 1.69 16.42 -9.02
C THR A 278 1.15 15.70 -10.25
N VAL A 279 2.01 15.49 -11.25
CA VAL A 279 1.64 14.80 -12.49
C VAL A 279 1.24 13.35 -12.20
N LYS A 280 2.02 12.64 -11.37
CA LYS A 280 1.78 11.24 -11.07
C LYS A 280 0.47 11.02 -10.32
N ILE A 281 0.19 11.85 -9.32
CA ILE A 281 -1.06 11.78 -8.55
C ILE A 281 -2.26 12.20 -9.41
N GLY A 282 -2.11 13.24 -10.24
CA GLY A 282 -3.14 13.62 -11.20
C GLY A 282 -3.50 12.49 -12.16
N PHE A 283 -2.48 11.79 -12.69
CA PHE A 283 -2.67 10.63 -13.54
C PHE A 283 -3.31 9.44 -12.81
N ALA A 284 -2.84 9.11 -11.60
CA ALA A 284 -3.43 8.07 -10.77
C ALA A 284 -4.93 8.31 -10.55
N ARG A 285 -5.31 9.56 -10.26
CA ARG A 285 -6.71 9.92 -10.12
C ARG A 285 -7.47 9.79 -11.45
N ALA A 286 -6.93 10.32 -12.55
CA ALA A 286 -7.57 10.25 -13.87
C ALA A 286 -7.84 8.81 -14.34
N LEU A 287 -7.02 7.86 -13.88
CA LEU A 287 -7.19 6.44 -14.14
C LEU A 287 -8.17 5.72 -13.21
N GLY A 288 -8.77 6.43 -12.25
CA GLY A 288 -9.76 5.91 -11.30
C GLY A 288 -9.13 5.10 -10.15
N LEU A 289 -7.88 5.39 -9.79
CA LEU A 289 -7.19 4.63 -8.75
C LEU A 289 -7.65 4.99 -7.36
N ARG A 290 -7.49 4.02 -6.45
CA ARG A 290 -7.93 4.16 -5.07
C ARG A 290 -7.11 5.18 -4.28
N GLY A 291 -5.89 5.47 -4.72
CA GLY A 291 -4.99 6.38 -4.04
C GLY A 291 -3.53 6.26 -4.45
N TYR A 292 -2.64 6.71 -3.57
CA TYR A 292 -1.19 6.61 -3.67
C TYR A 292 -0.59 6.29 -2.29
N PHE A 293 0.66 5.84 -2.26
CA PHE A 293 1.44 5.77 -1.03
C PHE A 293 2.86 6.28 -1.23
N PHE A 294 3.50 6.74 -0.17
CA PHE A 294 4.90 7.15 -0.18
C PHE A 294 5.81 6.13 0.53
N TRP A 295 6.98 5.85 -0.07
CA TRP A 295 8.08 5.10 0.54
C TRP A 295 9.35 5.98 0.61
N ALA A 296 9.87 6.36 1.77
CA ALA A 296 9.25 6.29 3.09
C ALA A 296 9.15 7.70 3.71
N VAL A 297 8.24 7.84 4.67
CA VAL A 297 7.75 9.14 5.15
C VAL A 297 8.82 10.04 5.78
N ASN A 298 9.86 9.44 6.36
CA ASN A 298 10.98 10.11 7.02
C ASN A 298 11.94 10.81 6.03
N ASP A 299 11.91 10.44 4.74
CA ASP A 299 12.77 11.05 3.71
C ASP A 299 12.20 12.39 3.16
N ASP A 300 10.96 12.74 3.49
CA ASP A 300 10.34 13.98 3.00
C ASP A 300 10.85 15.22 3.75
N SER A 301 11.47 16.14 3.01
CA SER A 301 11.95 17.39 3.60
C SER A 301 10.79 18.34 3.94
N LYS A 302 10.52 18.50 5.24
CA LYS A 302 9.48 19.41 5.79
C LYS A 302 8.09 19.16 5.19
N TRP A 303 7.76 17.89 4.91
CA TRP A 303 6.47 17.48 4.35
C TRP A 303 6.17 18.06 2.96
N LYS A 304 7.17 18.51 2.21
CA LYS A 304 6.96 19.22 0.94
C LYS A 304 6.25 18.34 -0.08
N ILE A 305 6.72 17.11 -0.25
CA ILE A 305 6.14 16.17 -1.23
C ILE A 305 4.79 15.63 -0.74
N SER A 306 4.69 15.32 0.55
CA SER A 306 3.47 14.81 1.19
C SER A 306 2.33 15.83 1.15
N ARG A 307 2.62 17.11 1.43
CA ARG A 307 1.64 18.21 1.29
C ARG A 307 1.20 18.36 -0.15
N GLN A 308 2.13 18.33 -1.11
CA GLN A 308 1.81 18.43 -2.52
C GLN A 308 0.90 17.29 -2.97
N GLY A 309 1.20 16.05 -2.58
CA GLY A 309 0.36 14.91 -2.94
C GLY A 309 -1.03 14.96 -2.32
N SER A 310 -1.11 15.33 -1.04
CA SER A 310 -2.40 15.46 -0.34
C SER A 310 -3.28 16.55 -0.96
N PHE A 311 -2.67 17.69 -1.31
CA PHE A 311 -3.35 18.82 -1.95
C PHE A 311 -3.81 18.48 -3.37
N GLN A 312 -2.97 17.84 -4.18
CA GLN A 312 -3.31 17.51 -5.57
C GLN A 312 -4.50 16.55 -5.66
N TRP A 313 -4.65 15.63 -4.70
CA TRP A 313 -5.82 14.76 -4.68
C TRP A 313 -7.13 15.53 -4.35
N LEU A 314 -7.05 16.59 -3.52
CA LEU A 314 -8.18 17.40 -3.07
C LEU A 314 -8.66 18.43 -4.10
N LEU A 315 -7.75 19.05 -4.86
CA LEU A 315 -8.10 20.20 -5.72
C LEU A 315 -9.08 19.84 -6.84
N LEU A 316 -8.95 18.63 -7.40
CA LEU A 316 -9.80 18.18 -8.48
C LEU A 316 -11.18 17.69 -7.99
N SER A 317 -11.41 17.51 -6.68
CA SER A 317 -12.72 17.06 -6.12
C SER A 317 -13.78 18.17 -6.09
N PHE A 318 -13.38 19.42 -6.35
CA PHE A 318 -14.28 20.57 -6.45
C PHE A 318 -14.66 20.91 -7.90
N LEU A 319 -14.17 20.14 -8.88
CA LEU A 319 -14.41 20.34 -10.31
C LEU A 319 -15.30 19.24 -10.93
N GLU A 320 -15.81 18.33 -10.10
CA GLU A 320 -16.81 17.29 -10.42
C GLU A 320 -18.08 17.57 -9.61
#